data_AF-A0A8S4QU45-F1
#
_entry.id   AF-A0A8S4QU45-F1
#
_cell.length_a   1.000
_cell.length_b   1.000
_cell.length_c   1.000
_cell.angle_alpha   90.00
_cell.angle_beta   90.00
_cell.angle_gamma   90.00
#
_symmetry.space_group_name_H-M   'P 1'
#
loop_
_entity.id
_entity.type
_entity.pdbx_description
1 polymer ?
#
loop_
_entity_poly.entity_id
_entity_poly.type
_entity_poly.pdbx_seq_one_letter_code
_entity_poly.pdbx_strand_id
1 'polypeptide(L)'
;ELVTSFQKYNYLKAPIERPLTPPNNNLAVNLDRQILYNHSHSSLFGADVSTDQKMMVEAIGRHLVYDAAQSTALMCTNVVSYVLLTEQRRGCSLSQLQSSVSSRGKALKMAGRDLGYMGEDHLVIKRALEMLGTSLVRVEGSGANRTVRAHASVPAALELSYYANALVAHYAAPAIVATALESIVCKQNADEDTVRHSELMEAALQLSEILSQEFILCAPCTRIEERLQEALDELLAQDVLTDTRSPDALEEQRWSRRFANNFDDEDDDDDGYRPDPTRLIKYKLSKSPEALAER
;
A
#
# COMPACT_ATOMS: atom_id res chain seq x y z
N GLU A 1 5.09 10.02 50.06
CA GLU A 1 4.18 9.02 49.47
C GLU A 1 4.35 8.82 47.96
N LEU A 2 4.85 9.80 47.20
CA LEU A 2 5.13 9.65 45.75
C LEU A 2 6.42 8.90 45.38
N VAL A 3 7.35 8.70 46.33
CA VAL A 3 8.64 8.04 46.07
C VAL A 3 8.56 6.52 46.31
N THR A 4 7.64 6.08 47.16
CA THR A 4 7.43 4.66 47.51
C THR A 4 6.63 3.90 46.45
N SER A 5 5.90 4.59 45.59
CA SER A 5 5.18 3.98 44.45
C SER A 5 6.12 3.58 43.31
N PHE A 6 7.19 4.36 43.06
CA PHE A 6 8.17 4.04 42.01
C PHE A 6 9.01 2.80 42.30
N GLN A 7 9.33 2.54 43.57
CA GLN A 7 10.11 1.35 43.94
C GLN A 7 9.31 0.05 43.81
N LYS A 8 7.98 0.09 43.97
CA LYS A 8 7.11 -1.09 43.77
C LYS A 8 6.99 -1.51 42.29
N TYR A 9 7.20 -0.59 41.35
CA TYR A 9 7.12 -0.86 39.90
C TYR A 9 8.26 -1.75 39.38
N ASN A 10 9.42 -1.77 40.05
CA ASN A 10 10.56 -2.56 39.58
C ASN A 10 10.48 -4.05 39.94
N TYR A 11 9.65 -4.45 40.90
CA TYR A 11 9.57 -5.84 41.38
C TYR A 11 8.49 -6.69 40.67
N LEU A 12 7.68 -6.08 39.79
CA LEU A 12 6.58 -6.76 39.08
C LEU A 12 6.89 -7.03 37.60
N LYS A 13 8.15 -6.89 37.16
CA LYS A 13 8.59 -7.44 35.87
C LYS A 13 8.65 -8.96 35.97
N ALA A 14 7.48 -9.60 35.84
CA ALA A 14 7.45 -10.98 35.39
C ALA A 14 8.12 -11.04 34.00
N PRO A 15 8.81 -12.15 33.66
CA PRO A 15 9.30 -12.34 32.30
C PRO A 15 8.10 -12.29 31.36
N ILE A 16 8.20 -11.47 30.32
CA ILE A 16 7.20 -11.37 29.25
C ILE A 16 7.17 -12.75 28.58
N GLU A 17 6.09 -13.49 28.78
CA GLU A 17 5.82 -14.69 28.00
C GLU A 17 5.70 -14.29 26.53
N ARG A 18 6.32 -15.08 25.65
CA ARG A 18 6.49 -14.75 24.22
C ARG A 18 5.13 -14.39 23.60
N PRO A 19 5.02 -13.26 22.87
CA PRO A 19 3.77 -12.90 22.23
C PRO A 19 3.36 -13.96 21.19
N LEU A 20 2.05 -14.18 21.05
CA LEU A 20 1.45 -15.08 20.05
C LEU A 20 1.52 -14.54 18.61
N THR A 21 2.25 -13.45 18.38
CA THR A 21 2.53 -12.94 17.04
C THR A 21 3.77 -13.64 16.48
N PRO A 22 3.76 -14.06 15.20
CA PRO A 22 4.97 -14.55 14.57
C PRO A 22 6.07 -13.48 14.71
N PRO A 23 7.30 -13.86 15.11
CA PRO A 23 8.37 -12.93 15.49
C PRO A 23 8.82 -11.99 14.37
N ASN A 24 8.31 -12.18 13.15
CA ASN A 24 8.79 -11.50 11.94
C ASN A 24 7.91 -10.33 11.48
N ASN A 25 6.84 -9.97 12.21
CA ASN A 25 6.14 -8.71 11.94
C ASN A 25 6.87 -7.55 12.63
N ASN A 26 8.04 -7.18 12.10
CA ASN A 26 8.96 -6.17 12.64
C ASN A 26 8.36 -4.77 12.85
N LEU A 27 7.10 -4.55 12.47
CA LEU A 27 6.37 -3.30 12.72
C LEU A 27 5.62 -3.30 14.06
N ALA A 28 5.25 -4.46 14.61
CA ALA A 28 4.62 -4.52 15.92
C ALA A 28 5.65 -4.35 17.07
N VAL A 29 6.93 -4.64 16.80
CA VAL A 29 7.98 -4.69 17.83
C VAL A 29 8.62 -3.33 18.12
N ASN A 30 8.42 -2.31 17.27
CA ASN A 30 8.90 -0.94 17.53
C ASN A 30 7.84 0.02 18.09
N LEU A 31 6.59 -0.41 18.27
CA LEU A 31 5.58 0.41 18.96
C LEU A 31 5.95 0.65 20.44
N ASP A 32 6.71 -0.27 21.04
CA ASP A 32 7.14 -0.18 22.44
C ASP A 32 8.22 0.90 22.69
N ARG A 33 8.87 1.45 21.65
CA ARG A 33 10.03 2.34 21.84
C ARG A 33 9.87 3.80 21.42
N GLN A 34 8.90 4.18 20.59
CA GLN A 34 8.91 5.54 20.00
C GLN A 34 7.69 6.41 20.30
N ILE A 35 6.62 5.87 20.85
CA ILE A 35 5.57 6.69 21.43
C ILE A 35 5.25 6.03 22.76
N LEU A 36 5.43 6.75 23.87
CA LEU A 36 4.89 6.36 25.17
C LEU A 36 3.45 5.94 24.94
N TYR A 37 3.20 4.63 24.95
CA TYR A 37 1.89 4.03 24.69
C TYR A 37 0.94 4.68 25.68
N ASN A 38 0.16 5.65 25.21
CA ASN A 38 -0.73 6.39 26.06
C ASN A 38 -1.90 5.45 26.30
N HIS A 39 -1.72 4.55 27.26
CA HIS A 39 -2.77 3.71 27.79
C HIS A 39 -3.88 4.66 28.18
N SER A 40 -4.96 4.67 27.41
CA SER A 40 -6.21 5.27 27.81
C SER A 40 -6.67 4.54 29.08
N HIS A 41 -6.20 4.97 30.24
CA HIS A 41 -6.68 4.53 31.57
C HIS A 41 -8.13 4.94 31.82
N SER A 42 -8.80 5.54 30.82
CA SER A 42 -10.21 5.91 30.86
C SER A 42 -11.18 4.73 30.70
N SER A 43 -10.70 3.50 30.47
CA SER A 43 -11.58 2.33 30.57
C SER A 43 -11.88 2.03 32.04
N LEU A 44 -13.15 1.92 32.39
CA LEU A 44 -13.67 1.62 33.74
C LEU A 44 -13.07 0.33 34.38
N PHE A 45 -12.37 -0.49 33.60
CA PHE A 45 -11.76 -1.78 33.97
C PHE A 45 -10.22 -1.79 33.86
N GLY A 46 -9.58 -0.63 33.93
CA GLY A 46 -8.17 -0.41 33.54
C GLY A 46 -7.06 -1.21 34.26
N ALA A 47 -7.37 -2.14 35.16
CA ALA A 47 -6.40 -3.00 35.84
C ALA A 47 -6.58 -4.51 35.57
N ASP A 48 -7.73 -4.96 35.06
CA ASP A 48 -8.06 -6.40 34.98
C ASP A 48 -7.98 -6.99 33.57
N VAL A 49 -7.72 -6.16 32.55
CA VAL A 49 -7.58 -6.60 31.15
C VAL A 49 -6.10 -6.78 30.85
N SER A 50 -5.68 -8.02 30.57
CA SER A 50 -4.28 -8.32 30.23
C SER A 50 -3.85 -7.57 28.97
N THR A 51 -2.55 -7.31 28.84
CA THR A 51 -1.96 -6.72 27.63
C THR A 51 -2.33 -7.51 26.38
N ASP A 52 -2.38 -8.84 26.50
CA ASP A 52 -2.73 -9.75 25.39
C ASP A 52 -4.15 -9.54 24.88
N GLN A 53 -5.10 -9.30 25.78
CA GLN A 53 -6.48 -9.00 25.39
C GLN A 53 -6.57 -7.67 24.63
N LYS A 54 -5.78 -6.66 25.01
CA LYS A 54 -5.74 -5.38 24.30
C LYS A 54 -5.14 -5.52 22.91
N MET A 55 -4.01 -6.21 22.78
CA MET A 55 -3.38 -6.50 21.49
C MET A 55 -4.31 -7.31 20.58
N MET A 56 -5.05 -8.27 21.14
CA MET A 56 -6.03 -9.05 20.39
C MET A 56 -7.20 -8.19 19.88
N VAL A 57 -7.76 -7.32 20.73
CA VAL A 57 -8.85 -6.41 20.33
C VAL A 57 -8.37 -5.44 19.25
N GLU A 58 -7.15 -4.93 19.36
CA GLU A 58 -6.55 -4.08 18.34
C GLU A 58 -6.35 -4.82 17.01
N ALA A 59 -5.80 -6.04 17.05
CA ALA A 59 -5.62 -6.86 15.86
C ALA A 59 -6.96 -7.15 15.16
N ILE A 60 -8.00 -7.53 15.92
CA ILE A 60 -9.34 -7.75 15.37
C ILE A 60 -9.89 -6.44 14.77
N GLY A 61 -9.73 -5.32 15.46
CA GLY A 61 -10.16 -4.00 14.95
C GLY A 61 -9.47 -3.63 13.64
N ARG A 62 -8.14 -3.81 13.55
CA ARG A 62 -7.36 -3.55 12.33
C ARG A 62 -7.77 -4.48 11.19
N HIS A 63 -8.00 -5.76 11.47
CA HIS A 63 -8.46 -6.73 10.47
C HIS A 63 -9.85 -6.36 9.93
N LEU A 64 -10.78 -6.00 10.82
CA LEU A 64 -12.12 -5.59 10.42
C LEU A 64 -12.09 -4.33 9.54
N VAL A 65 -11.29 -3.33 9.90
CA VAL A 65 -11.14 -2.11 9.09
C VAL A 65 -10.51 -2.43 7.73
N TYR A 66 -9.51 -3.31 7.69
CA TYR A 66 -8.90 -3.78 6.45
C TYR A 66 -9.93 -4.46 5.54
N ASP A 67 -10.68 -5.43 6.06
CA ASP A 67 -11.70 -6.16 5.31
C ASP A 67 -12.82 -5.23 4.83
N ALA A 68 -13.26 -4.29 5.68
CA ALA A 68 -14.26 -3.30 5.30
C ALA A 68 -13.76 -2.42 4.15
N ALA A 69 -12.49 -1.99 4.18
CA ALA A 69 -11.89 -1.19 3.12
C ALA A 69 -11.75 -1.97 1.79
N GLN A 70 -11.45 -3.28 1.86
CA GLN A 70 -11.40 -4.14 0.67
C GLN A 70 -12.79 -4.44 0.10
N SER A 71 -13.79 -4.64 0.97
CA SER A 71 -15.17 -4.97 0.60
C SER A 71 -16.00 -3.76 0.17
N THR A 72 -15.47 -2.54 0.31
CA THR A 72 -16.16 -1.33 -0.10
C THR A 72 -16.13 -1.19 -1.62
N ALA A 73 -17.32 -1.19 -2.22
CA ALA A 73 -17.49 -0.97 -3.65
C ALA A 73 -17.08 0.47 -4.04
N LEU A 74 -16.26 0.58 -5.08
CA LEU A 74 -15.74 1.86 -5.56
C LEU A 74 -16.73 2.51 -6.53
N MET A 75 -17.13 3.75 -6.24
CA MET A 75 -18.05 4.50 -7.07
C MET A 75 -17.34 5.19 -8.24
N CYS A 76 -18.08 5.52 -9.29
CA CYS A 76 -17.50 6.19 -10.45
C CYS A 76 -16.88 7.56 -10.11
N THR A 77 -17.42 8.25 -9.11
CA THR A 77 -16.85 9.51 -8.59
C THR A 77 -15.49 9.30 -7.94
N ASN A 78 -15.27 8.17 -7.25
CA ASN A 78 -13.97 7.86 -6.66
C ASN A 78 -12.91 7.69 -7.76
N VAL A 79 -13.22 6.90 -8.80
CA VAL A 79 -12.30 6.64 -9.93
C VAL A 79 -12.03 7.92 -10.73
N VAL A 80 -13.07 8.70 -11.06
CA VAL A 80 -12.91 9.96 -11.80
C VAL A 80 -12.08 10.96 -10.99
N SER A 81 -12.31 11.08 -9.68
CA SER A 81 -11.56 12.00 -8.83
C SER A 81 -10.09 11.58 -8.73
N TYR A 82 -9.83 10.28 -8.58
CA TYR A 82 -8.47 9.74 -8.60
C TYR A 82 -7.75 10.06 -9.91
N VAL A 83 -8.34 9.71 -11.06
CA VAL A 83 -7.76 9.97 -12.40
C VAL A 83 -7.47 11.45 -12.62
N LEU A 84 -8.37 12.36 -12.21
CA LEU A 84 -8.16 13.80 -12.34
C LEU A 84 -7.03 14.33 -11.45
N LEU A 85 -6.77 13.70 -10.29
CA LEU A 85 -5.76 14.11 -9.33
C LEU A 85 -4.40 13.41 -9.51
N THR A 86 -4.34 12.26 -10.16
CA THR A 86 -3.10 11.48 -10.35
C THR A 86 -2.62 11.51 -11.80
N GLU A 87 -3.44 11.02 -12.73
CA GLU A 87 -3.08 10.85 -14.14
C GLU A 87 -3.24 12.16 -14.94
N GLN A 88 -4.36 12.87 -14.76
CA GLN A 88 -4.79 13.98 -15.60
C GLN A 88 -4.77 15.32 -14.85
N ARG A 89 -3.74 15.54 -14.01
CA ARG A 89 -3.61 16.73 -13.12
C ARG A 89 -3.75 18.08 -13.84
N ARG A 90 -3.28 18.15 -15.10
CA ARG A 90 -3.32 19.38 -15.92
C ARG A 90 -4.65 19.56 -16.66
N GLY A 91 -5.59 18.63 -16.50
CA GLY A 91 -6.78 18.52 -17.32
C GLY A 91 -6.54 17.71 -18.58
N CYS A 92 -7.63 17.21 -19.15
CA CYS A 92 -7.62 16.36 -20.34
C CYS A 92 -8.86 16.59 -21.20
N SER A 93 -8.88 16.05 -22.42
CA SER A 93 -10.11 15.98 -23.22
C SER A 93 -11.10 14.98 -22.62
N LEU A 94 -12.39 15.15 -22.89
CA LEU A 94 -13.41 14.23 -22.41
C LEU A 94 -13.18 12.78 -22.89
N SER A 95 -12.67 12.60 -24.12
CA SER A 95 -12.34 11.26 -24.65
C SER A 95 -11.15 10.63 -23.94
N GLN A 96 -10.11 11.41 -23.62
CA GLN A 96 -8.99 10.93 -22.81
C GLN A 96 -9.44 10.55 -21.40
N LEU A 97 -10.30 11.36 -20.77
CA LEU A 97 -10.88 11.03 -19.47
C LEU A 97 -11.65 9.70 -19.52
N GLN A 98 -12.44 9.48 -20.58
CA GLN A 98 -13.15 8.22 -20.80
C GLN A 98 -12.20 7.02 -20.90
N SER A 99 -11.13 7.15 -21.67
CA SER A 99 -10.13 6.10 -21.81
C SER A 99 -9.43 5.81 -20.48
N SER A 100 -8.94 6.83 -19.77
CA SER A 100 -8.26 6.68 -18.47
C SER A 100 -9.16 6.04 -17.42
N VAL A 101 -10.40 6.53 -17.26
CA VAL A 101 -11.34 6.00 -16.25
C VAL A 101 -11.76 4.56 -16.58
N SER A 102 -11.98 4.24 -17.85
CA SER A 102 -12.28 2.88 -18.29
C SER A 102 -11.11 1.93 -18.03
N SER A 103 -9.89 2.35 -18.37
CA SER A 103 -8.66 1.58 -18.11
C SER A 103 -8.47 1.34 -16.61
N ARG A 104 -8.55 2.39 -15.79
CA ARG A 104 -8.39 2.32 -14.34
C ARG A 104 -9.47 1.45 -13.70
N GLY A 105 -10.73 1.56 -14.15
CA GLY A 105 -11.82 0.69 -13.71
C GLY A 105 -11.58 -0.79 -14.04
N LYS A 106 -11.06 -1.11 -15.24
CA LYS A 106 -10.69 -2.48 -15.60
C LYS A 106 -9.54 -3.01 -14.73
N ALA A 107 -8.51 -2.21 -14.48
CA ALA A 107 -7.40 -2.59 -13.62
C ALA A 107 -7.87 -2.92 -12.20
N LEU A 108 -8.75 -2.09 -11.62
CA LEU A 108 -9.34 -2.33 -10.30
C LEU A 108 -10.15 -3.64 -10.26
N LYS A 109 -10.96 -3.91 -11.29
CA LYS A 109 -11.70 -5.19 -11.40
C LYS A 109 -10.78 -6.40 -11.50
N MET A 110 -9.70 -6.30 -12.29
CA MET A 110 -8.71 -7.37 -12.41
C MET A 110 -7.99 -7.63 -11.08
N ALA A 111 -7.81 -6.59 -10.26
CA ALA A 111 -7.28 -6.68 -8.91
C ALA A 111 -8.31 -7.09 -7.85
N GLY A 112 -9.51 -7.55 -8.27
CA GLY A 112 -10.55 -8.05 -7.37
C GLY A 112 -11.36 -6.99 -6.64
N ARG A 113 -11.27 -5.71 -7.04
CA ARG A 113 -12.07 -4.63 -6.44
C ARG A 113 -13.46 -4.56 -7.07
N ASP A 114 -14.47 -4.44 -6.21
CA ASP A 114 -15.85 -4.21 -6.65
C ASP A 114 -16.05 -2.78 -7.13
N LEU A 115 -16.67 -2.62 -8.31
CA LEU A 115 -17.11 -1.31 -8.80
C LEU A 115 -18.61 -1.16 -8.62
N GLY A 116 -19.03 -0.13 -7.88
CA GLY A 116 -20.43 0.21 -7.61
C GLY A 116 -21.16 0.88 -8.79
N TYR A 117 -20.67 0.70 -10.03
CA TYR A 117 -21.24 1.31 -11.22
C TYR A 117 -21.07 0.39 -12.44
N MET A 118 -22.07 0.40 -13.32
CA MET A 118 -22.09 -0.37 -14.57
C MET A 118 -22.80 0.44 -15.66
N GLY A 119 -22.50 0.16 -16.92
CA GLY A 119 -23.09 0.83 -18.08
C GLY A 119 -22.03 1.33 -19.07
N GLU A 120 -22.47 2.11 -20.04
CA GLU A 120 -21.57 2.69 -21.04
C GLU A 120 -20.71 3.81 -20.44
N ASP A 121 -19.40 3.76 -20.70
CA ASP A 121 -18.39 4.65 -20.10
C ASP A 121 -18.78 6.14 -20.21
N HIS A 122 -19.33 6.53 -21.35
CA HIS A 122 -19.74 7.92 -21.60
C HIS A 122 -20.89 8.39 -20.69
N LEU A 123 -21.86 7.52 -20.38
CA LEU A 123 -22.98 7.82 -19.48
C LEU A 123 -22.51 7.83 -18.02
N VAL A 124 -21.69 6.85 -17.64
CA VAL A 124 -21.12 6.76 -16.29
C VAL A 124 -20.32 8.00 -15.95
N ILE A 125 -19.45 8.45 -16.88
CA ILE A 125 -18.60 9.62 -16.65
C ILE A 125 -19.41 10.90 -16.68
N LYS A 126 -20.38 11.04 -17.59
CA LYS A 126 -21.30 12.18 -17.57
C LYS A 126 -21.99 12.28 -16.20
N ARG A 127 -22.52 11.17 -15.69
CA ARG A 127 -23.18 11.12 -14.38
C ARG A 127 -22.21 11.42 -13.24
N ALA A 128 -20.99 10.91 -13.28
CA ALA A 128 -19.96 11.22 -12.28
C ALA A 128 -19.63 12.72 -12.25
N LEU A 129 -19.45 13.35 -13.41
CA LEU A 129 -19.18 14.79 -13.53
C LEU A 129 -20.36 15.64 -13.04
N GLU A 130 -21.60 15.21 -13.28
CA GLU A 130 -22.79 15.85 -12.73
C GLU A 130 -22.85 15.76 -11.20
N MET A 131 -22.47 14.60 -10.62
CA MET A 131 -22.44 14.40 -9.17
C MET A 131 -21.32 15.17 -8.47
N LEU A 132 -20.12 15.24 -9.09
CA LEU A 132 -19.01 16.06 -8.58
C LEU A 132 -19.30 17.55 -8.70
N GLY A 133 -20.09 17.95 -9.70
CA GLY A 133 -20.53 19.32 -9.90
C GLY A 133 -19.42 20.27 -10.37
N THR A 134 -19.82 21.48 -10.74
CA THR A 134 -18.93 22.51 -11.28
C THR A 134 -18.02 23.16 -10.24
N SER A 135 -18.32 22.97 -8.94
CA SER A 135 -17.48 23.41 -7.82
C SER A 135 -16.19 22.61 -7.74
N LEU A 136 -16.24 21.32 -8.07
CA LEU A 136 -15.10 20.41 -8.01
C LEU A 136 -14.42 20.21 -9.36
N VAL A 137 -15.20 20.11 -10.43
CA VAL A 137 -14.67 19.81 -11.76
C VAL A 137 -15.11 20.89 -12.74
N ARG A 138 -14.14 21.51 -13.42
CA ARG A 138 -14.41 22.43 -14.51
C ARG A 138 -14.50 21.66 -15.82
N VAL A 139 -15.59 21.89 -16.53
CA VAL A 139 -15.79 21.38 -17.88
C VAL A 139 -15.93 22.56 -18.81
N GLU A 140 -14.90 22.79 -19.62
CA GLU A 140 -14.78 23.94 -20.51
C GLU A 140 -14.85 23.48 -21.99
N GLY A 141 -15.29 24.36 -22.88
CA GLY A 141 -15.44 24.06 -24.32
C GLY A 141 -16.80 23.48 -24.72
N SER A 142 -16.95 23.22 -26.02
CA SER A 142 -18.19 22.70 -26.64
C SER A 142 -17.88 21.62 -27.67
N GLY A 143 -18.78 20.65 -27.81
CA GLY A 143 -18.65 19.54 -28.76
C GLY A 143 -17.43 18.66 -28.48
N ALA A 144 -16.61 18.41 -29.51
CA ALA A 144 -15.44 17.54 -29.44
C ALA A 144 -14.24 18.14 -28.66
N ASN A 145 -14.18 19.47 -28.50
CA ASN A 145 -13.11 20.16 -27.78
C ASN A 145 -13.42 20.36 -26.28
N ARG A 146 -14.24 19.48 -25.71
CA ARG A 146 -14.63 19.58 -24.30
C ARG A 146 -13.47 19.11 -23.42
N THR A 147 -12.92 20.02 -22.62
CA THR A 147 -11.84 19.75 -21.69
C THR A 147 -12.37 19.66 -20.27
N VAL A 148 -11.84 18.70 -19.51
CA VAL A 148 -12.22 18.43 -18.12
C VAL A 148 -10.99 18.58 -17.25
N ARG A 149 -11.11 19.31 -16.14
CA ARG A 149 -10.02 19.47 -15.17
C ARG A 149 -10.55 19.67 -13.75
N ALA A 150 -9.77 19.27 -12.76
CA ALA A 150 -10.05 19.60 -11.37
C ALA A 150 -10.06 21.13 -11.14
N HIS A 151 -10.94 21.60 -10.26
CA HIS A 151 -11.02 23.00 -9.88
C HIS A 151 -9.80 23.37 -9.02
N ALA A 152 -9.16 24.50 -9.34
CA ALA A 152 -7.88 24.90 -8.75
C ALA A 152 -8.00 25.58 -7.36
N SER A 153 -9.07 25.29 -6.60
CA SER A 153 -9.25 25.84 -5.25
C SER A 153 -8.90 24.79 -4.19
N VAL A 154 -8.37 25.24 -3.06
CA VAL A 154 -8.01 24.34 -1.95
C VAL A 154 -9.20 23.52 -1.45
N PRO A 155 -10.40 24.09 -1.23
CA PRO A 155 -11.56 23.29 -0.80
C PRO A 155 -11.95 22.21 -1.81
N ALA A 156 -11.90 22.53 -3.11
CA ALA A 156 -12.23 21.57 -4.15
C ALA A 156 -11.18 20.46 -4.25
N ALA A 157 -9.90 20.78 -4.07
CA ALA A 157 -8.83 19.79 -4.04
C ALA A 157 -8.97 18.84 -2.84
N LEU A 158 -9.34 19.35 -1.66
CA LEU A 158 -9.57 18.54 -0.46
C LEU A 158 -10.76 17.60 -0.64
N GLU A 159 -11.87 18.10 -1.18
CA GLU A 159 -13.06 17.28 -1.41
C GLU A 159 -12.84 16.23 -2.52
N LEU A 160 -12.19 16.59 -3.62
CA LEU A 160 -11.78 15.61 -4.64
C LEU A 160 -10.82 14.56 -4.07
N SER A 161 -9.88 14.97 -3.21
CA SER A 161 -8.96 14.02 -2.55
C SER A 161 -9.71 13.08 -1.61
N TYR A 162 -10.72 13.58 -0.89
CA TYR A 162 -11.59 12.73 -0.09
C TYR A 162 -12.28 11.64 -0.93
N TYR A 163 -12.79 11.98 -2.11
CA TYR A 163 -13.33 10.97 -3.03
C TYR A 163 -12.26 10.03 -3.59
N ALA A 164 -11.08 10.55 -3.93
CA ALA A 164 -9.98 9.75 -4.47
C ALA A 164 -9.37 8.78 -3.42
N ASN A 165 -9.43 9.13 -2.13
CA ASN A 165 -8.84 8.35 -1.04
C ASN A 165 -9.37 6.91 -0.96
N ALA A 166 -10.58 6.65 -1.45
CA ALA A 166 -11.12 5.29 -1.55
C ALA A 166 -10.24 4.35 -2.41
N LEU A 167 -9.50 4.90 -3.39
CA LEU A 167 -8.55 4.16 -4.23
C LEU A 167 -7.12 4.21 -3.68
N VAL A 168 -6.78 5.23 -2.88
CA VAL A 168 -5.40 5.42 -2.40
C VAL A 168 -4.93 4.23 -1.57
N ALA A 169 -5.79 3.68 -0.69
CA ALA A 169 -5.45 2.50 0.11
C ALA A 169 -5.14 1.26 -0.75
N HIS A 170 -5.82 1.09 -1.89
CA HIS A 170 -5.56 -0.01 -2.82
C HIS A 170 -4.16 0.12 -3.46
N TYR A 171 -3.78 1.34 -3.85
CA TYR A 171 -2.48 1.61 -4.47
C TYR A 171 -1.34 1.88 -3.48
N ALA A 172 -1.59 1.85 -2.17
CA ALA A 172 -0.60 2.23 -1.17
C ALA A 172 0.66 1.35 -1.22
N ALA A 173 0.53 0.02 -1.25
CA ALA A 173 1.67 -0.88 -1.29
C ALA A 173 2.48 -0.76 -2.62
N PRO A 174 1.85 -0.79 -3.82
CA PRO A 174 2.56 -0.49 -5.07
C PRO A 174 3.24 0.87 -5.08
N ALA A 175 2.58 1.91 -4.56
CA ALA A 175 3.14 3.26 -4.49
C ALA A 175 4.36 3.34 -3.55
N ILE A 176 4.36 2.59 -2.44
CA ILE A 176 5.52 2.48 -1.55
C ILE A 176 6.71 1.88 -2.29
N VAL A 177 6.50 0.78 -3.02
CA VAL A 177 7.57 0.12 -3.79
C VAL A 177 8.06 1.05 -4.91
N ALA A 178 7.16 1.71 -5.64
CA ALA A 178 7.52 2.67 -6.68
C ALA A 178 8.28 3.90 -6.12
N THR A 179 7.90 4.38 -4.94
CA THR A 179 8.60 5.49 -4.26
C THR A 179 9.98 5.06 -3.78
N ALA A 180 10.11 3.86 -3.21
CA ALA A 180 11.40 3.28 -2.83
C ALA A 180 12.32 3.17 -4.04
N LEU A 181 11.79 2.68 -5.16
CA LEU A 181 12.49 2.58 -6.44
C LEU A 181 12.99 3.96 -6.90
N GLU A 182 12.12 4.95 -6.98
CA GLU A 182 12.51 6.32 -7.39
C GLU A 182 13.57 6.92 -6.46
N SER A 183 13.50 6.63 -5.15
CA SER A 183 14.49 7.11 -4.18
C SER A 183 15.89 6.52 -4.42
N ILE A 184 15.99 5.31 -4.97
CA ILE A 184 17.26 4.66 -5.31
C ILE A 184 17.79 5.22 -6.63
N VAL A 185 16.90 5.33 -7.63
CA VAL A 185 17.24 5.75 -9.00
C VAL A 185 17.64 7.23 -9.05
N CYS A 186 17.00 8.09 -8.26
CA CYS A 186 17.32 9.52 -8.22
C CYS A 186 18.60 9.86 -7.45
N LYS A 187 19.31 8.89 -6.84
CA LYS A 187 20.59 9.13 -6.17
C LYS A 187 21.67 9.45 -7.21
N GLN A 188 22.44 10.51 -6.96
CA GLN A 188 23.39 11.13 -7.91
C GLN A 188 24.56 10.23 -8.37
N ASN A 189 24.64 8.96 -7.96
CA ASN A 189 25.69 7.99 -8.33
C ASN A 189 25.12 6.59 -8.63
N ALA A 190 23.83 6.45 -8.97
CA ALA A 190 23.26 5.17 -9.34
C ALA A 190 23.82 4.70 -10.71
N ASP A 191 24.47 3.53 -10.73
CA ASP A 191 24.81 2.84 -11.98
C ASP A 191 23.53 2.62 -12.79
N GLU A 192 23.61 2.90 -14.09
CA GLU A 192 22.52 2.90 -15.08
C GLU A 192 21.35 1.94 -14.78
N ASP A 193 20.16 2.52 -14.56
CA ASP A 193 18.82 1.92 -14.61
C ASP A 193 18.61 0.56 -13.89
N THR A 194 19.52 0.11 -13.02
CA THR A 194 19.47 -1.22 -12.41
C THR A 194 19.42 -1.16 -10.88
N VAL A 195 18.44 -1.85 -10.29
CA VAL A 195 18.18 -1.85 -8.85
C VAL A 195 18.21 -3.27 -8.31
N ARG A 196 18.93 -3.50 -7.21
CA ARG A 196 18.98 -4.81 -6.55
C ARG A 196 17.70 -5.05 -5.76
N HIS A 197 17.21 -6.29 -5.77
CA HIS A 197 16.02 -6.66 -5.01
C HIS A 197 16.12 -6.37 -3.51
N SER A 198 17.24 -6.75 -2.88
CA SER A 198 17.46 -6.53 -1.46
C SER A 198 17.44 -5.05 -1.08
N GLU A 199 18.05 -4.20 -1.91
CA GLU A 199 18.08 -2.74 -1.70
C GLU A 199 16.69 -2.11 -1.86
N LEU A 200 15.92 -2.55 -2.87
CA LEU A 200 14.55 -2.09 -3.08
C LEU A 200 13.64 -2.49 -1.92
N MET A 201 13.75 -3.73 -1.44
CA MET A 201 12.90 -4.23 -0.37
C MET A 201 13.24 -3.62 0.97
N GLU A 202 14.51 -3.41 1.28
CA GLU A 202 14.93 -2.68 2.47
C GLU A 202 14.38 -1.25 2.47
N ALA A 203 14.51 -0.52 1.35
CA ALA A 203 13.97 0.83 1.22
C ALA A 203 12.43 0.87 1.31
N ALA A 204 11.74 -0.09 0.71
CA ALA A 204 10.27 -0.19 0.78
C ALA A 204 9.80 -0.51 2.21
N LEU A 205 10.48 -1.40 2.93
CA LEU A 205 10.18 -1.71 4.32
C LEU A 205 10.35 -0.49 5.23
N GLN A 206 11.44 0.27 5.06
CA GLN A 206 11.66 1.52 5.79
C GLN A 206 10.54 2.56 5.54
N LEU A 207 10.11 2.72 4.28
CA LEU A 207 8.98 3.60 3.96
C LEU A 207 7.66 3.09 4.55
N SER A 208 7.44 1.77 4.54
CA SER A 208 6.24 1.15 5.10
C SER A 208 6.12 1.36 6.61
N GLU A 209 7.24 1.44 7.34
CA GLU A 209 7.24 1.70 8.78
C GLU A 209 6.66 3.09 9.08
N ILE A 210 7.09 4.10 8.33
CA ILE A 210 6.58 5.48 8.48
C ILE A 210 5.10 5.52 8.09
N LEU A 211 4.73 4.89 6.98
CA LEU A 211 3.37 4.94 6.43
C LEU A 211 2.37 4.00 7.13
N SER A 212 2.84 3.12 8.02
CA SER A 212 2.00 2.23 8.82
C SER A 212 1.04 2.97 9.77
N GLN A 213 1.32 4.26 10.05
CA GLN A 213 0.47 5.15 10.82
C GLN A 213 -0.72 5.70 10.01
N GLU A 214 -0.58 5.76 8.68
CA GLU A 214 -1.59 6.30 7.76
C GLU A 214 -2.38 5.19 7.06
N PHE A 215 -1.75 4.04 6.80
CA PHE A 215 -2.34 2.95 6.03
C PHE A 215 -2.29 1.60 6.76
N ILE A 216 -3.37 0.83 6.62
CA ILE A 216 -3.38 -0.60 6.93
C ILE A 216 -3.09 -1.35 5.62
N LEU A 217 -1.80 -1.63 5.37
CA LEU A 217 -1.32 -2.18 4.09
C LEU A 217 -1.71 -3.65 3.87
N CYS A 218 -1.81 -4.42 4.94
CA CYS A 218 -2.24 -5.81 4.94
C CYS A 218 -3.02 -6.12 6.23
N ALA A 219 -3.76 -7.24 6.21
CA ALA A 219 -4.36 -7.78 7.43
C ALA A 219 -3.24 -8.11 8.46
N PRO A 220 -3.53 -8.00 9.77
CA PRO A 220 -2.52 -8.21 10.81
C PRO A 220 -1.98 -9.65 10.88
N CYS A 221 -2.65 -10.59 10.22
CA CYS A 221 -2.22 -11.99 10.07
C CYS A 221 -1.22 -12.22 8.92
N THR A 222 -1.01 -11.22 8.05
CA THR A 222 -0.08 -11.30 6.91
C THR A 222 1.17 -10.47 7.21
N ARG A 223 2.32 -10.92 6.71
CA ARG A 223 3.56 -10.16 6.85
C ARG A 223 3.59 -9.01 5.85
N ILE A 224 4.06 -7.84 6.30
CA ILE A 224 4.21 -6.68 5.42
C ILE A 224 5.16 -6.95 4.24
N GLU A 225 6.21 -7.73 4.49
CA GLU A 225 7.20 -8.13 3.48
C GLU A 225 6.55 -8.93 2.34
N GLU A 226 5.64 -9.86 2.67
CA GLU A 226 4.87 -10.62 1.68
C GLU A 226 3.99 -9.68 0.85
N ARG A 227 3.31 -8.72 1.50
CA ARG A 227 2.48 -7.75 0.80
C ARG A 227 3.29 -6.85 -0.14
N LEU A 228 4.48 -6.41 0.27
CA LEU A 228 5.38 -5.59 -0.56
C LEU A 228 5.99 -6.42 -1.70
N GLN A 229 6.25 -7.71 -1.48
CA GLN A 229 6.67 -8.64 -2.54
C GLN A 229 5.57 -8.82 -3.58
N GLU A 230 4.31 -9.00 -3.15
CA GLU A 230 3.16 -9.03 -4.06
C GLU A 230 3.02 -7.74 -4.86
N ALA A 231 3.17 -6.59 -4.22
CA ALA A 231 3.14 -5.29 -4.89
C ALA A 231 4.28 -5.14 -5.92
N LEU A 232 5.46 -5.70 -5.65
CA LEU A 232 6.56 -5.75 -6.60
C LEU A 232 6.23 -6.67 -7.79
N ASP A 233 5.63 -7.83 -7.54
CA ASP A 233 5.18 -8.74 -8.59
C ASP A 233 4.07 -8.10 -9.47
N GLU A 234 3.18 -7.30 -8.87
CA GLU A 234 2.17 -6.50 -9.59
C GLU A 234 2.84 -5.48 -10.53
N LEU A 235 3.84 -4.73 -10.04
CA LEU A 235 4.60 -3.76 -10.85
C LEU A 235 5.39 -4.42 -11.98
N LEU A 236 5.91 -5.64 -11.77
CA LEU A 236 6.55 -6.44 -12.81
C LEU A 236 5.54 -6.90 -13.87
N ALA A 237 4.34 -7.33 -13.45
CA ALA A 237 3.28 -7.74 -14.36
C ALA A 237 2.72 -6.57 -15.20
N GLN A 238 2.82 -5.34 -14.69
CA GLN A 238 2.48 -4.11 -15.40
C GLN A 238 3.61 -3.57 -16.29
N ASP A 239 4.72 -4.31 -16.45
CA ASP A 239 5.91 -3.90 -17.20
C ASP A 239 6.51 -2.55 -16.74
N VAL A 240 6.23 -2.13 -15.50
CA VAL A 240 6.87 -0.95 -14.88
C VAL A 240 8.33 -1.26 -14.57
N LEU A 241 8.59 -2.51 -14.16
CA LEU A 241 9.91 -3.07 -13.92
C LEU A 241 10.11 -4.28 -14.83
N THR A 242 11.35 -4.49 -15.29
CA THR A 242 11.72 -5.70 -16.04
C THR A 242 12.80 -6.43 -15.26
N ASP A 243 12.60 -7.72 -15.03
CA ASP A 243 13.64 -8.57 -14.45
C ASP A 243 14.78 -8.75 -15.45
N THR A 244 16.02 -8.60 -15.01
CA THR A 244 17.19 -8.81 -15.89
C THR A 244 17.56 -10.28 -16.07
N ARG A 245 16.87 -11.20 -15.37
CA ARG A 245 17.05 -12.65 -15.55
C ARG A 245 16.53 -13.10 -16.92
N SER A 246 17.29 -13.96 -17.58
CA SER A 246 16.91 -14.61 -18.84
C SER A 246 15.56 -15.36 -18.68
N PRO A 247 14.69 -15.38 -19.71
CA PRO A 247 13.33 -15.90 -19.63
C PRO A 247 13.19 -17.40 -19.30
N ASP A 248 14.27 -18.18 -19.33
CA ASP A 248 14.23 -19.64 -19.10
C ASP A 248 14.10 -20.09 -17.64
N ALA A 249 14.16 -19.20 -16.65
CA ALA A 249 14.15 -19.59 -15.23
C ALA A 249 12.78 -19.48 -14.53
N LEU A 250 11.69 -19.17 -15.25
CA LEU A 250 10.62 -18.35 -14.66
C LEU A 250 9.44 -19.06 -13.96
N GLU A 251 9.26 -20.38 -14.00
CA GLU A 251 8.12 -21.02 -13.32
C GLU A 251 8.51 -22.03 -12.24
N GLU A 252 9.38 -22.99 -12.56
CA GLU A 252 9.79 -24.02 -11.60
C GLU A 252 10.54 -23.43 -10.40
N GLN A 253 11.34 -22.38 -10.59
CA GLN A 253 12.08 -21.72 -9.52
C GLN A 253 11.19 -20.79 -8.66
N ARG A 254 10.13 -20.24 -9.24
CA ARG A 254 9.13 -19.44 -8.49
C ARG A 254 8.24 -20.37 -7.66
N TRP A 255 7.82 -21.50 -8.24
CA TRP A 255 7.11 -22.56 -7.54
C TRP A 255 7.97 -23.13 -6.41
N SER A 256 9.22 -23.49 -6.68
CA SER A 256 10.12 -24.06 -5.67
C SER A 256 10.36 -23.09 -4.50
N ARG A 257 10.38 -21.78 -4.76
CA ARG A 257 10.59 -20.76 -3.73
C ARG A 257 9.34 -20.49 -2.89
N ARG A 258 8.16 -20.48 -3.51
CA ARG A 258 6.87 -20.45 -2.77
C ARG A 258 6.65 -21.74 -1.97
N PHE A 259 7.07 -22.88 -2.52
CA PHE A 259 6.96 -24.19 -1.90
C PHE A 259 7.95 -24.37 -0.75
N ALA A 260 9.19 -23.88 -0.86
CA ALA A 260 10.18 -23.90 0.21
C ALA A 260 9.77 -23.00 1.40
N ASN A 261 9.22 -21.81 1.15
CA ASN A 261 8.71 -20.94 2.23
C ASN A 261 7.55 -21.57 3.01
N ASN A 262 6.78 -22.49 2.42
CA ASN A 262 5.71 -23.21 3.11
C ASN A 262 6.20 -24.43 3.91
N PHE A 263 7.47 -24.83 3.77
CA PHE A 263 8.02 -26.06 4.37
C PHE A 263 8.99 -25.81 5.54
N ASP A 264 9.50 -24.59 5.72
CA ASP A 264 10.57 -24.27 6.69
C ASP A 264 10.05 -23.96 8.13
N ASP A 265 8.91 -24.52 8.55
CA ASP A 265 8.42 -24.48 9.95
C ASP A 265 8.82 -25.73 10.77
N GLU A 266 9.61 -26.65 10.21
CA GLU A 266 10.15 -27.81 10.92
C GLU A 266 11.69 -27.79 10.91
N ASP A 267 12.26 -27.39 12.05
CA ASP A 267 13.59 -27.66 12.60
C ASP A 267 14.77 -27.94 11.64
N ASP A 268 15.80 -27.08 11.66
CA ASP A 268 17.19 -27.56 11.85
C ASP A 268 18.20 -26.43 12.13
N ASP A 269 18.96 -26.63 13.21
CA ASP A 269 20.08 -25.84 13.71
C ASP A 269 21.32 -25.95 12.78
N ASP A 270 21.37 -25.20 11.67
CA ASP A 270 22.60 -25.06 10.86
C ASP A 270 23.08 -23.60 10.82
N ASP A 271 24.12 -23.31 11.60
CA ASP A 271 24.83 -22.03 11.73
C ASP A 271 25.75 -21.75 10.51
N GLY A 272 25.24 -22.05 9.31
CA GLY A 272 25.86 -21.77 8.03
C GLY A 272 25.32 -20.46 7.46
N TYR A 273 26.21 -19.50 7.18
CA TYR A 273 25.85 -18.27 6.47
C TYR A 273 25.25 -18.59 5.09
N ARG A 274 23.93 -18.78 5.02
CA ARG A 274 23.17 -18.91 3.76
C ARG A 274 23.32 -17.58 3.01
N PRO A 275 23.99 -17.56 1.84
CA PRO A 275 24.06 -16.34 1.04
C PRO A 275 22.64 -15.95 0.64
N ASP A 276 22.27 -14.68 0.86
CA ASP A 276 20.94 -14.18 0.52
C ASP A 276 20.57 -14.55 -0.94
N PRO A 277 19.54 -15.40 -1.15
CA PRO A 277 19.16 -15.86 -2.48
C PRO A 277 18.70 -14.73 -3.41
N THR A 278 18.42 -13.54 -2.86
CA THR A 278 18.02 -12.35 -3.63
C THR A 278 19.19 -11.52 -4.17
N ARG A 279 20.43 -11.81 -3.75
CA ARG A 279 21.63 -11.01 -4.09
C ARG A 279 21.88 -10.88 -5.60
N LEU A 280 21.38 -11.82 -6.40
CA LEU A 280 21.52 -11.85 -7.85
C LEU A 280 20.33 -11.23 -8.60
N ILE A 281 19.22 -10.95 -7.92
CA ILE A 281 18.02 -10.39 -8.55
C ILE A 281 18.24 -8.90 -8.77
N LYS A 282 18.26 -8.50 -10.04
CA LYS A 282 18.35 -7.10 -10.46
C LYS A 282 17.16 -6.76 -11.36
N TYR A 283 16.54 -5.63 -11.08
CA TYR A 283 15.47 -5.05 -11.86
C TYR A 283 16.01 -3.93 -12.73
N LYS A 284 15.50 -3.84 -13.96
CA LYS A 284 15.73 -2.73 -14.86
C LYS A 284 14.45 -1.91 -15.01
N LEU A 285 14.58 -0.60 -15.01
CA LEU A 285 13.46 0.31 -15.24
C LEU A 285 12.98 0.23 -16.68
N SER A 286 11.68 0.09 -16.87
CA SER A 286 11.07 0.26 -18.19
C SER A 286 10.97 1.74 -18.53
N LYS A 287 11.39 2.11 -19.75
CA LYS A 287 11.29 3.49 -20.28
C LYS A 287 10.05 3.70 -21.15
N SER A 288 9.09 2.76 -21.13
CA SER A 288 7.87 2.90 -21.92
C SER A 288 7.02 4.06 -21.36
N PRO A 289 6.29 4.79 -22.22
CA PRO A 289 5.45 5.90 -21.77
C PRO A 289 4.34 5.46 -20.82
N GLU A 290 3.91 4.20 -20.90
CA GLU A 290 2.91 3.60 -20.02
C GLU A 290 3.50 3.27 -18.64
N ALA A 291 4.72 2.74 -18.59
CA ALA A 291 5.44 2.51 -17.33
C ALA A 291 5.74 3.83 -16.59
N LEU A 292 6.07 4.89 -17.34
CA LEU A 292 6.28 6.22 -16.77
C LEU A 292 5.00 6.88 -16.27
N ALA A 293 3.83 6.50 -16.79
CA ALA A 293 2.54 7.01 -16.35
C ALA A 293 1.98 6.27 -15.13
N GLU A 294 2.30 4.98 -14.99
CA GLU A 294 1.91 4.17 -13.82
C GLU A 294 2.83 4.38 -12.61
N ARG A 295 4.08 4.83 -12.85
CA ARG A 295 5.04 5.21 -11.81
C ARG A 295 4.74 6.59 -11.20
#